data_AF-A0A7W1RWX8-F1
#
_entry.id   AF-A0A7W1RWX8-F1
#
_cell.length_a   1.000
_cell.length_b   1.000
_cell.length_c   1.000
_cell.angle_alpha   90.00
_cell.angle_beta   90.00
_cell.angle_gamma   90.00
#
_symmetry.space_group_name_H-M   'P 1'
#
loop_
_entity.id
_entity.type
_entity.pdbx_description
1 polymer ?
#
loop_
_entity_poly.entity_id
_entity_poly.type
_entity_poly.pdbx_seq_one_letter_code
_entity_poly.pdbx_strand_id
1 'polypeptide(L)' 'MTCASCAARVEQRLNRVDGVTATVNYATERASVAYDPAHVLPVEPRGARGSARSQRRSAP' A
#
# COMPACT_ATOMS: atom_id res chain seq x y z
N MET A 1 9.53 -9.73 -8.63
CA MET A 1 9.45 -8.77 -9.76
C MET A 1 10.42 -9.22 -10.85
N THR A 2 9.94 -9.61 -12.03
CA THR A 2 10.73 -10.47 -12.96
C THR A 2 11.52 -9.74 -14.06
N CYS A 3 11.43 -8.41 -14.19
CA CYS A 3 12.10 -7.69 -15.29
C CYS A 3 12.42 -6.23 -14.93
N ALA A 4 13.60 -5.76 -15.32
CA ALA A 4 14.03 -4.37 -15.16
C ALA A 4 13.05 -3.38 -15.83
N SER A 5 12.52 -3.70 -17.00
CA SER A 5 11.53 -2.88 -17.70
C SER A 5 10.21 -2.78 -16.93
N CYS A 6 9.81 -3.84 -16.24
CA CYS A 6 8.62 -3.82 -15.37
C CYS A 6 8.87 -2.95 -14.13
N ALA A 7 10.04 -3.06 -13.51
CA ALA A 7 10.43 -2.23 -12.37
C ALA A 7 10.42 -0.74 -12.73
N ALA A 8 11.04 -0.37 -13.86
CA ALA A 8 11.06 1.01 -14.34
C ALA A 8 9.65 1.54 -14.63
N ARG A 9 8.75 0.72 -15.20
CA ARG A 9 7.35 1.11 -15.42
C ARG A 9 6.62 1.37 -14.11
N VAL A 10 6.79 0.51 -13.11
CA VAL A 10 6.15 0.69 -11.79
C VAL A 10 6.67 1.97 -11.11
N GLU A 11 7.99 2.15 -11.10
CA GLU A 11 8.63 3.34 -10.53
C GLU A 11 8.12 4.63 -11.18
N GLN A 12 8.08 4.68 -12.52
CA GLN A 12 7.58 5.84 -13.26
C GLN A 12 6.10 6.12 -12.99
N ARG A 13 5.28 5.10 -12.72
CA ARG A 13 3.85 5.30 -12.43
C ARG A 13 3.65 5.84 -11.02
N LEU A 14 4.42 5.34 -10.05
CA LEU A 14 4.36 5.82 -8.66
C LEU A 14 4.85 7.26 -8.54
N ASN A 15 5.95 7.61 -9.22
CA ASN A 15 6.50 8.98 -9.22
C ASN A 15 5.65 10.02 -9.98
N ARG A 16 4.56 9.61 -10.64
CA ARG A 16 3.57 10.54 -11.22
C ARG A 16 2.51 10.98 -10.22
N VAL A 17 2.44 10.33 -9.06
CA VAL A 17 1.52 10.73 -8.01
C VAL A 17 2.14 11.91 -7.26
N ASP A 18 1.40 13.01 -7.17
CA ASP A 18 1.88 14.21 -6.48
C ASP A 18 2.22 13.89 -5.01
N GLY A 19 3.39 14.36 -4.57
CA GLY A 19 3.90 14.09 -3.24
C GLY A 19 4.43 12.68 -3.02
N VAL A 20 4.55 11.83 -4.06
CA VAL A 20 5.15 10.49 -3.95
C VAL A 20 6.55 10.46 -4.57
N THR A 21 7.50 9.86 -3.84
CA THR A 21 8.82 9.50 -4.33
C THR A 21 9.03 8.00 -4.12
N ALA A 22 9.18 7.26 -5.21
CA ALA A 22 9.34 5.82 -5.23
C ALA A 22 10.62 5.40 -5.93
N THR A 23 11.26 4.36 -5.38
CA THR A 23 12.40 3.67 -5.98
C THR A 23 12.15 2.17 -5.97
N VAL A 24 12.42 1.50 -7.09
CA VAL A 24 12.16 0.08 -7.26
C VAL A 24 13.44 -0.66 -7.68
N ASN A 25 13.84 -1.62 -6.85
CA ASN A 25 14.96 -2.52 -7.15
C ASN A 25 14.42 -3.90 -7.54
N TYR A 26 14.49 -4.22 -8.83
CA TYR A 26 14.02 -5.52 -9.34
C TYR A 26 14.89 -6.69 -8.86
N ALA A 27 16.20 -6.48 -8.70
CA ALA A 27 17.13 -7.52 -8.32
C ALA A 27 16.88 -8.00 -6.88
N THR A 28 16.47 -7.08 -6.00
CA THR A 28 16.11 -7.40 -4.61
C THR A 28 14.62 -7.55 -4.39
N GLU A 29 13.82 -7.42 -5.46
CA GLU A 29 12.36 -7.45 -5.42
C GLU A 29 11.72 -6.49 -4.40
N ARG A 30 12.36 -5.32 -4.18
CA ARG A 30 11.93 -4.35 -3.18
C ARG A 30 11.57 -3.02 -3.82
N ALA A 31 10.50 -2.41 -3.32
CA ALA A 31 10.11 -1.04 -3.63
C ALA A 31 10.10 -0.23 -2.34
N SER A 32 10.75 0.93 -2.36
CA SER A 32 10.69 1.92 -1.28
C SER A 32 9.86 3.10 -1.76
N VAL A 33 8.90 3.51 -0.95
CA VAL A 33 7.98 4.61 -1.28
C VAL A 33 7.96 5.58 -0.11
N ALA A 34 8.44 6.79 -0.36
CA ALA A 34 8.22 7.94 0.49
C ALA A 34 7.04 8.74 -0.08
N TYR A 35 6.16 9.23 0.79
CA TYR A 35 5.06 10.06 0.36
C TYR A 35 4.78 11.17 1.39
N ASP A 36 4.31 12.31 0.90
CA ASP A 36 3.84 13.40 1.73
C ASP A 36 2.41 13.11 2.21
N PRO A 37 2.17 12.93 3.52
CA PRO A 37 0.84 12.68 4.06
C PRO A 37 -0.15 13.84 3.84
N ALA A 38 0.33 15.06 3.53
CA ALA A 38 -0.53 16.18 3.15
C ALA A 38 -1.14 16.01 1.76
N HIS A 39 -0.48 15.27 0.86
CA HIS A 39 -0.89 15.06 -0.51
C HIS A 39 -1.47 13.67 -0.77
N VAL A 40 -1.12 12.69 0.06
CA VAL A 40 -1.60 11.31 -0.06
C VAL A 40 -2.38 10.93 1.19
N LEU A 41 -3.71 10.88 1.06
CA LEU A 41 -4.57 10.46 2.16
C LEU A 41 -4.36 8.97 2.45
N PRO A 42 -4.23 8.57 3.73
CA PRO A 42 -4.25 7.16 4.09
C PRO A 42 -5.58 6.55 3.66
N VAL A 43 -5.53 5.60 2.73
CA VAL A 43 -6.68 4.75 2.48
C VAL A 43 -6.78 3.79 3.67
N GLU A 44 -7.89 3.84 4.41
CA GLU A 44 -8.15 2.81 5.41
C GLU A 44 -8.06 1.43 4.75
N PRO A 45 -7.33 0.47 5.34
CA PRO A 45 -7.28 -0.87 4.79
C PRO A 45 -8.71 -1.42 4.77
N ARG A 46 -9.23 -1.70 3.57
CA ARG A 46 -10.55 -2.34 3.40
C ARG A 46 -10.52 -3.71 4.08
N GLY A 47 -10.86 -3.77 5.37
CA GLY A 47 -10.62 -4.99 6.13
C GLY A 47 -10.90 -4.97 7.63
N ALA A 48 -11.21 -3.84 8.29
CA ALA A 48 -11.66 -3.87 9.68
C ALA A 48 -13.16 -4.23 9.78
N ARG A 49 -13.58 -5.36 9.19
CA ARG A 49 -14.85 -5.97 9.60
C ARG A 49 -14.64 -6.54 10.99
N GLY A 50 -14.93 -5.73 11.99
CA GLY A 50 -14.86 -6.09 13.39
C GLY A 50 -15.58 -7.40 13.66
N SER A 51 -14.84 -8.39 14.16
CA SER A 51 -15.37 -9.56 14.87
C SER A 51 -15.89 -9.15 16.27
N ALA A 52 -16.62 -8.05 16.34
CA ALA A 52 -17.23 -7.54 17.57
C ALA A 52 -18.72 -7.86 17.59
N ARG A 53 -19.07 -9.15 17.44
CA ARG A 53 -20.44 -9.63 17.75
C ARG A 53 -20.54 -11.13 18.08
N SER A 54 -19.46 -11.76 18.57
CA SER A 54 -19.52 -13.12 19.14
C SER A 54 -19.68 -13.17 20.67
N GLN A 55 -19.81 -12.03 21.36
CA GLN A 55 -19.85 -11.97 22.83
C GLN A 55 -21.15 -11.47 23.45
N ARG A 56 -22.29 -11.55 22.76
CA ARG A 56 -23.58 -11.61 23.49
C ARG A 56 -24.08 -13.04 23.42
N ARG A 57 -23.51 -13.77 24.37
CA ARG A 57 -23.90 -15.10 24.82
C ARG A 57 -25.41 -15.19 25.00
N SER A 58 -25.91 -16.34 24.57
CA SER A 58 -27.09 -17.02 25.05
C SER A 58 -27.36 -16.80 26.55
N ALA A 59 -28.65 -16.55 26.83
CA ALA A 59 -29.43 -16.97 28.00
C ALA A 59 -29.12 -16.32 29.37
N PRO A 60 -30.10 -16.28 30.29
CA PRO A 60 -31.46 -16.86 30.26
C PRO A 60 -32.58 -15.93 29.78
#